data_AF-A0A8S0TZB8-F1
#
_entry.id   AF-A0A8S0TZB8-F1
#
_cell.length_a   1.000
_cell.length_b   1.000
_cell.length_c   1.000
_cell.angle_alpha   90.00
_cell.angle_beta   90.00
_cell.angle_gamma   90.00
#
_symmetry.space_group_name_H-M   'P 1'
#
loop_
_entity.id
_entity.type
_entity.pdbx_description
1 polymer ?
#
loop_
_entity_poly.entity_id
_entity_poly.type
_entity_poly.pdbx_seq_one_letter_code
_entity_poly.pdbx_strand_id
1 'polypeptide(L)'
;MNDGTFRGRAQAFKLETLLKLSDVKGTDGKTTLLHFVILEIIRSEGVRASQAAKESQSTSSIKSDDFLEDSSQDSDDHFLIIGLQETAKLDQALKNSRDFLNSEMKNVPEDGFHQTLKSFMQNSGADVTWLLEEEKRIMDRVKGTADYFHGKSGTNEGL
;
A
#
# COMPACT_ATOMS: atom_id res chain seq x y z
N MET A 1 32.36 1.42 -6.46
CA MET A 1 31.66 1.47 -7.77
C MET A 1 31.24 2.89 -8.16
N ASN A 2 30.94 3.77 -7.21
CA ASN A 2 30.50 5.14 -7.48
C ASN A 2 31.42 6.22 -6.83
N ASP A 3 32.63 5.83 -6.41
CA ASP A 3 33.59 6.66 -5.70
C ASP A 3 33.90 7.94 -6.48
N GLY A 4 33.82 9.09 -5.81
CA GLY A 4 34.03 10.41 -6.44
C GLY A 4 32.81 10.97 -7.20
N THR A 5 31.71 10.22 -7.32
CA THR A 5 30.46 10.73 -7.90
C THR A 5 29.46 11.11 -6.79
N PHE A 6 28.45 11.91 -7.14
CA PHE A 6 27.33 12.21 -6.23
C PHE A 6 26.62 10.93 -5.73
N ARG A 7 26.65 9.85 -6.52
CA ARG A 7 26.08 8.54 -6.17
C ARG A 7 26.94 7.74 -5.20
N GLY A 8 28.22 8.09 -5.05
CA GLY A 8 29.15 7.40 -4.15
C GLY A 8 28.91 7.67 -2.68
N ARG A 9 28.15 8.72 -2.35
CA ARG A 9 27.78 9.09 -0.98
C ARG A 9 26.28 8.90 -0.69
N ALA A 10 25.55 8.25 -1.60
CA ALA A 10 24.13 8.00 -1.44
C ALA A 10 23.89 7.09 -0.22
N GLN A 11 22.93 7.48 0.62
CA GLN A 11 22.51 6.69 1.79
C GLN A 11 21.34 5.75 1.46
N ALA A 12 20.63 6.03 0.36
CA ALA A 12 19.53 5.25 -0.17
C ALA A 12 19.43 5.47 -1.70
N PHE A 13 18.65 4.61 -2.36
CA PHE A 13 18.31 4.72 -3.77
C PHE A 13 16.80 4.50 -3.95
N LYS A 14 16.23 5.07 -5.00
CA LYS A 14 14.81 4.90 -5.32
C LYS A 14 14.50 3.48 -5.77
N LEU A 15 13.33 2.95 -5.40
CA LEU A 15 12.93 1.58 -5.74
C LEU A 15 12.95 1.29 -7.26
N GLU A 16 12.58 2.28 -8.08
CA GLU A 16 12.62 2.20 -9.55
C GLU A 16 14.01 1.84 -10.12
N THR A 17 15.08 2.14 -9.37
CA THR A 17 16.46 1.83 -9.79
C THR A 17 16.70 0.32 -9.88
N LEU A 18 15.92 -0.51 -9.17
CA LEU A 18 16.00 -1.98 -9.29
C LEU A 18 15.73 -2.45 -10.72
N LEU A 19 14.82 -1.79 -11.45
CA LEU A 19 14.49 -2.13 -12.83
C LEU A 19 15.65 -1.86 -13.80
N LYS A 20 16.61 -1.03 -13.40
CA LYS A 20 17.76 -0.61 -14.24
C LYS A 20 19.01 -1.46 -13.98
N LEU A 21 18.99 -2.35 -12.99
CA LEU A 21 20.17 -3.14 -12.62
C LEU A 21 20.61 -4.10 -13.74
N SER A 22 19.68 -4.53 -14.60
CA SER A 22 19.98 -5.34 -15.79
C SER A 22 20.74 -4.56 -16.87
N ASP A 23 20.59 -3.23 -16.89
CA ASP A 23 21.08 -2.39 -17.98
C ASP A 23 22.51 -1.91 -17.72
N VAL A 24 22.92 -1.89 -16.45
CA VAL A 24 24.28 -1.53 -16.03
C VAL A 24 25.20 -2.74 -16.19
N LYS A 25 26.22 -2.62 -17.04
CA LYS A 25 27.21 -3.68 -17.27
C LYS A 25 28.57 -3.35 -16.67
N GLY A 26 29.30 -4.39 -16.29
CA GLY A 26 30.70 -4.29 -15.86
C GLY A 26 31.65 -3.93 -17.00
N THR A 27 32.93 -3.82 -16.68
CA THR A 27 34.00 -3.48 -17.65
C THR A 27 34.17 -4.53 -18.75
N ASP A 28 33.68 -5.75 -18.53
CA ASP A 28 33.66 -6.83 -19.51
C ASP A 28 32.56 -6.68 -20.59
N GLY A 29 31.63 -5.73 -20.39
CA GLY A 29 30.48 -5.50 -21.27
C GLY A 29 29.49 -6.68 -21.36
N LYS A 30 29.65 -7.70 -20.50
CA LYS A 30 28.88 -8.95 -20.52
C LYS A 30 28.09 -9.14 -19.25
N THR A 31 28.70 -8.89 -18.10
CA THR A 31 28.10 -9.15 -16.79
C THR A 31 27.33 -7.92 -16.32
N THR A 32 26.07 -8.10 -15.95
CA THR A 32 25.22 -7.01 -15.45
C THR A 32 25.38 -6.83 -13.93
N LEU A 33 25.03 -5.64 -13.43
CA LEU A 33 25.00 -5.37 -12.00
C LEU A 33 23.97 -6.27 -11.29
N LEU A 34 22.83 -6.55 -11.93
CA LEU A 34 21.85 -7.50 -11.42
C LEU A 34 22.44 -8.90 -11.22
N HIS A 35 23.24 -9.40 -12.19
CA HIS A 35 23.88 -10.71 -12.07
C HIS A 35 24.83 -10.77 -10.87
N PHE A 36 25.62 -9.71 -10.67
CA PHE A 36 26.50 -9.60 -9.50
C PHE A 36 25.71 -9.61 -8.20
N VAL A 37 24.64 -8.81 -8.10
CA VAL A 37 23.79 -8.73 -6.90
C VAL A 37 23.18 -10.09 -6.56
N ILE A 38 22.68 -10.83 -7.54
CA ILE A 38 22.12 -12.17 -7.32
C ILE A 38 23.18 -13.13 -6.76
N LEU A 39 24.37 -13.18 -7.38
CA LEU A 39 25.46 -14.03 -6.88
C LEU A 39 25.88 -13.65 -5.47
N GLU A 40 25.93 -12.35 -5.18
CA GLU A 40 26.33 -11.84 -3.88
C GLU A 40 25.31 -12.18 -2.79
N ILE A 41 24.01 -12.05 -3.10
CA ILE A 41 22.92 -12.50 -2.21
C ILE A 41 23.04 -14.00 -1.94
N ILE A 42 23.19 -14.84 -2.97
CA ILE A 42 23.34 -16.29 -2.78
C ILE A 42 24.54 -16.59 -1.87
N ARG A 43 25.65 -15.88 -2.07
CA ARG A 43 26.87 -16.04 -1.29
C ARG A 43 26.72 -15.60 0.16
N SER A 44 26.05 -14.48 0.44
CA SER A 44 25.89 -13.94 1.80
C SER A 44 24.71 -14.55 2.54
N GLU A 45 23.54 -14.61 1.90
CA GLU A 45 22.30 -15.14 2.46
C GLU A 45 22.28 -16.66 2.51
N GLY A 46 22.85 -17.35 1.52
CA GLY A 46 22.95 -18.82 1.54
C GLY A 46 23.76 -19.33 2.73
N VAL A 47 24.81 -18.61 3.13
CA VAL A 47 25.61 -18.92 4.33
C VAL A 47 24.79 -18.68 5.60
N ARG A 48 24.09 -17.53 5.69
CA ARG A 48 23.23 -17.21 6.84
C ARG A 48 22.08 -18.20 7.00
N ALA A 49 21.39 -18.55 5.93
CA ALA A 49 20.31 -19.54 5.94
C ALA A 49 20.84 -20.93 6.37
N SER A 50 22.02 -21.33 5.90
CA SER A 50 22.66 -22.58 6.32
C SER A 50 23.01 -22.59 7.81
N GLN A 51 23.45 -21.46 8.37
CA GLN A 51 23.74 -21.33 9.81
C GLN A 51 22.46 -21.33 10.64
N ALA A 52 21.45 -20.54 10.27
CA ALA A 52 20.14 -20.51 10.94
C ALA A 52 19.44 -21.88 10.90
N ALA A 53 19.56 -22.64 9.81
CA ALA A 53 19.02 -23.99 9.70
C ALA A 53 19.74 -25.02 10.59
N LYS A 54 21.05 -24.83 10.84
CA LYS A 54 21.82 -25.66 11.78
C LYS A 54 21.50 -25.35 13.24
N GLU A 55 21.12 -24.11 13.54
CA GLU A 55 20.65 -23.67 14.86
C GLU A 55 19.18 -24.03 15.13
N SER A 56 18.36 -24.13 14.07
CA SER A 56 16.90 -24.38 14.16
C SER A 56 16.50 -25.86 14.11
N GLN A 57 17.29 -26.78 14.68
CA GLN A 57 16.96 -28.22 14.70
C GLN A 57 15.72 -28.55 15.58
N SER A 58 14.89 -27.57 15.94
CA SER A 58 13.53 -27.74 16.47
C SER A 58 12.75 -26.43 16.35
N THR A 59 12.15 -26.12 15.18
CA THR A 59 10.81 -25.50 15.04
C THR A 59 10.44 -25.27 13.56
N SER A 60 9.38 -25.97 13.14
CA SER A 60 8.48 -25.82 11.97
C SER A 60 8.86 -24.96 10.76
N SER A 61 8.85 -25.60 9.58
CA SER A 61 8.82 -24.99 8.26
C SER A 61 7.52 -24.21 8.01
N ILE A 62 7.60 -22.88 7.95
CA ILE A 62 6.61 -22.07 7.25
C ILE A 62 7.08 -21.98 5.80
N LYS A 63 6.32 -22.57 4.88
CA LYS A 63 6.52 -22.40 3.44
C LYS A 63 5.89 -21.07 3.04
N SER A 64 6.72 -20.12 2.64
CA SER A 64 6.29 -18.89 1.97
C SER A 64 6.41 -19.13 0.46
N ASP A 65 5.39 -19.75 -0.11
CA ASP A 65 5.22 -19.93 -1.56
C ASP A 65 3.73 -19.72 -1.86
N ASP A 66 3.31 -18.46 -1.76
CA ASP A 66 2.09 -17.96 -2.40
C ASP A 66 2.13 -16.43 -2.33
N PHE A 67 1.56 -15.77 -3.34
CA PHE A 67 1.47 -14.31 -3.53
C PHE A 67 2.65 -13.62 -4.24
N LEU A 68 3.01 -14.13 -5.42
CA LEU A 68 3.35 -13.25 -6.54
C LEU A 68 2.33 -13.50 -7.65
N GLU A 69 1.07 -13.11 -7.40
CA GLU A 69 0.15 -12.89 -8.51
C GLU A 69 0.65 -11.67 -9.28
N ASP A 70 0.84 -11.88 -10.58
CA ASP A 70 1.12 -10.86 -11.58
C ASP A 70 -0.06 -9.89 -11.65
N SER A 71 -0.11 -8.93 -10.72
CA SER A 71 -1.08 -7.84 -10.75
C SER A 71 -0.77 -6.96 -11.96
N SER A 72 -1.53 -7.18 -13.03
CA SER A 72 -1.63 -6.29 -14.18
C SER A 72 -1.67 -4.82 -13.72
N GLN A 73 -0.72 -4.05 -14.22
CA GLN A 73 -0.26 -2.76 -13.68
C GLN A 73 -1.25 -1.59 -13.85
N ASP A 74 -2.54 -1.85 -14.06
CA ASP A 74 -3.55 -0.83 -14.43
C ASP A 74 -4.85 -0.88 -13.61
N SER A 75 -4.92 -1.67 -12.52
CA SER A 75 -6.20 -1.91 -11.81
C SER A 75 -6.28 -1.38 -10.38
N ASP A 76 -5.21 -1.44 -9.58
CA ASP A 76 -5.37 -1.34 -8.12
C ASP A 76 -5.55 0.11 -7.64
N ASP A 77 -4.80 1.04 -8.22
CA ASP A 77 -4.98 2.48 -7.96
C ASP A 77 -6.34 2.97 -8.46
N HIS A 78 -6.85 2.39 -9.56
CA HIS A 78 -8.16 2.72 -10.11
C HIS A 78 -9.29 2.30 -9.15
N PHE A 79 -9.22 1.09 -8.60
CA PHE A 79 -10.18 0.63 -7.60
C PHE A 79 -10.10 1.41 -6.30
N LEU A 80 -8.90 1.82 -5.87
CA LEU A 80 -8.75 2.70 -4.70
C LEU A 80 -9.43 4.05 -4.95
N ILE A 81 -9.16 4.70 -6.09
CA ILE A 81 -9.76 5.99 -6.45
C ILE A 81 -11.28 5.88 -6.54
N ILE A 82 -11.81 4.83 -7.17
CA ILE A 82 -13.25 4.58 -7.24
C ILE A 82 -13.82 4.37 -5.83
N GLY A 83 -13.18 3.56 -5.00
CA GLY A 83 -13.61 3.29 -3.63
C GLY A 83 -13.70 4.58 -2.80
N LEU A 84 -12.66 5.42 -2.82
CA LEU A 84 -12.62 6.74 -2.16
C LEU A 84 -13.74 7.66 -2.68
N GLN A 85 -14.02 7.63 -3.99
CA GLN A 85 -15.04 8.49 -4.58
C GLN A 85 -16.45 8.04 -4.20
N GLU A 86 -16.75 6.76 -4.25
CA GLU A 86 -18.09 6.23 -3.95
C GLU A 86 -18.41 6.30 -2.46
N THR A 87 -17.43 6.08 -1.58
CA THR A 87 -17.56 6.26 -0.12
C THR A 87 -17.89 7.71 0.24
N ALA A 88 -17.17 8.69 -0.35
CA ALA A 88 -17.45 10.10 -0.15
C ALA A 88 -18.85 10.53 -0.64
N LYS A 89 -19.29 9.99 -1.80
CA LYS A 89 -20.65 10.24 -2.31
C LYS A 89 -21.72 9.67 -1.37
N LEU A 90 -21.51 8.45 -0.87
CA LEU A 90 -22.44 7.80 0.04
C LEU A 90 -22.57 8.56 1.36
N ASP A 91 -21.44 8.97 1.95
CA ASP A 91 -21.41 9.81 3.16
C ASP A 91 -22.17 11.13 2.95
N GLN A 92 -21.94 11.82 1.83
CA GLN A 92 -22.65 13.05 1.51
C GLN A 92 -24.16 12.83 1.33
N ALA A 93 -24.57 11.74 0.65
CA ALA A 93 -25.98 11.41 0.46
C ALA A 93 -26.70 11.12 1.78
N LEU A 94 -26.02 10.41 2.71
CA LEU A 94 -26.55 10.16 4.05
C LEU A 94 -26.65 11.44 4.89
N LYS A 95 -25.63 12.31 4.83
CA LYS A 95 -25.68 13.63 5.50
C LYS A 95 -26.89 14.44 5.02
N ASN A 96 -27.07 14.54 3.70
CA ASN A 96 -28.20 15.25 3.12
C ASN A 96 -29.56 14.64 3.55
N SER A 97 -29.65 13.31 3.58
CA SER A 97 -30.87 12.61 4.01
C SER A 97 -31.19 12.83 5.48
N ARG A 98 -30.14 12.87 6.33
CA ARG A 98 -30.27 13.17 7.76
C ARG A 98 -30.68 14.62 7.99
N ASP A 99 -30.13 15.56 7.23
CA ASP A 99 -30.50 16.97 7.32
C ASP A 99 -31.96 17.18 6.92
N PHE A 100 -32.40 16.56 5.81
CA PHE A 100 -33.79 16.57 5.38
C PHE A 100 -34.75 16.02 6.45
N LEU A 101 -34.39 14.89 7.07
CA LEU A 101 -35.17 14.30 8.16
C LEU A 101 -35.30 15.26 9.36
N ASN A 102 -34.22 15.98 9.68
CA ASN A 102 -34.15 16.88 10.84
C ASN A 102 -34.72 18.28 10.59
N SER A 103 -34.84 18.71 9.33
CA SER A 103 -35.40 20.01 8.95
C SER A 103 -36.83 19.88 8.45
N GLU A 104 -37.00 19.28 7.27
CA GLU A 104 -38.26 19.28 6.52
C GLU A 104 -39.29 18.37 7.17
N MET A 105 -38.86 17.21 7.68
CA MET A 105 -39.77 16.22 8.26
C MET A 105 -40.06 16.42 9.75
N LYS A 106 -39.37 17.37 10.41
CA LYS A 106 -39.44 17.56 11.87
C LYS A 106 -40.85 17.80 12.39
N ASN A 107 -41.67 18.53 11.63
CA ASN A 107 -43.04 18.92 12.02
C ASN A 107 -44.12 18.20 11.19
N VAL A 108 -43.72 17.25 10.33
CA VAL A 108 -44.66 16.48 9.53
C VAL A 108 -45.20 15.33 10.40
N PRO A 109 -46.52 15.05 10.39
CA PRO A 109 -47.06 13.88 11.07
C PRO A 109 -46.32 12.61 10.64
N GLU A 110 -45.96 11.77 11.60
CA GLU A 110 -45.30 10.49 11.33
C GLU A 110 -46.15 9.63 10.39
N ASP A 111 -45.58 9.27 9.26
CA ASP A 111 -46.15 8.36 8.28
C ASP A 111 -45.21 7.16 8.03
N GLY A 112 -45.62 6.23 7.17
CA GLY A 112 -44.82 5.03 6.88
C GLY A 112 -43.46 5.35 6.24
N PHE A 113 -43.37 6.44 5.48
CA PHE A 113 -42.11 6.86 4.87
C PHE A 113 -41.16 7.43 5.93
N HIS A 114 -41.64 8.33 6.80
CA HIS A 114 -40.87 8.93 7.88
C HIS A 114 -40.26 7.85 8.79
N GLN A 115 -41.05 6.87 9.23
CA GLN A 115 -40.55 5.75 10.05
C GLN A 115 -39.47 4.93 9.35
N THR A 116 -39.69 4.63 8.07
CA THR A 116 -38.75 3.82 7.27
C THR A 116 -37.44 4.57 7.06
N LEU A 117 -37.50 5.85 6.68
CA LEU A 117 -36.32 6.69 6.47
C LEU A 117 -35.53 6.87 7.77
N LYS A 118 -36.22 7.11 8.89
CA LYS A 118 -35.59 7.23 10.22
C LYS A 118 -34.89 5.94 10.64
N SER A 119 -35.53 4.80 10.46
CA SER A 119 -34.93 3.47 10.75
C SER A 119 -33.73 3.21 9.86
N PHE A 120 -33.83 3.53 8.56
CA PHE A 120 -32.72 3.43 7.63
C PHE A 120 -31.54 4.32 8.03
N MET A 121 -31.78 5.58 8.43
CA MET A 121 -30.73 6.51 8.90
C MET A 121 -30.03 6.05 10.20
N GLN A 122 -30.75 5.35 11.08
CA GLN A 122 -30.18 4.78 12.30
C GLN A 122 -29.32 3.56 11.99
N ASN A 123 -29.76 2.70 11.08
CA ASN A 123 -29.05 1.47 10.72
C ASN A 123 -27.82 1.75 9.85
N SER A 124 -27.97 2.57 8.80
CA SER A 124 -26.89 2.88 7.84
C SER A 124 -25.77 3.74 8.44
N GLY A 125 -26.04 4.45 9.54
CA GLY A 125 -25.05 5.33 10.17
C GLY A 125 -23.82 4.58 10.67
N ALA A 126 -24.00 3.39 11.23
CA ALA A 126 -22.90 2.56 11.74
C ALA A 126 -22.03 2.03 10.59
N ASP A 127 -22.67 1.49 9.55
CA ASP A 127 -21.98 0.90 8.40
C ASP A 127 -21.13 1.92 7.65
N VAL A 128 -21.66 3.13 7.43
CA VAL A 128 -20.91 4.20 6.75
C VAL A 128 -19.80 4.77 7.61
N THR A 129 -20.03 4.90 8.93
CA THR A 129 -18.95 5.32 9.84
C THR A 129 -17.80 4.31 9.81
N TRP A 130 -18.12 3.01 9.87
CA TRP A 130 -17.12 1.95 9.76
C TRP A 130 -16.37 2.01 8.43
N LEU A 131 -17.09 2.21 7.33
CA LEU A 131 -16.50 2.29 5.99
C LEU A 131 -15.50 3.45 5.86
N LEU A 132 -15.83 4.63 6.39
CA LEU A 132 -14.94 5.80 6.39
C LEU A 132 -13.69 5.60 7.27
N GLU A 133 -13.84 4.92 8.41
CA GLU A 133 -12.71 4.57 9.28
C GLU A 133 -11.76 3.57 8.60
N GLU A 134 -12.34 2.60 7.89
CA GLU A 134 -11.59 1.60 7.15
C GLU A 134 -10.84 2.20 5.95
N GLU A 135 -11.50 3.11 5.22
CA GLU A 135 -10.90 3.92 4.16
C GLU A 135 -9.67 4.67 4.68
N LYS A 136 -9.80 5.37 5.82
CA LYS A 136 -8.70 6.08 6.47
C LYS A 136 -7.55 5.13 6.85
N ARG A 137 -7.88 3.97 7.43
CA ARG A 137 -6.89 2.95 7.82
C ARG A 137 -6.09 2.44 6.63
N ILE A 138 -6.75 2.21 5.49
CA ILE A 138 -6.10 1.79 4.24
C ILE A 138 -5.19 2.90 3.72
N MET A 139 -5.68 4.13 3.67
CA MET A 139 -4.89 5.29 3.22
C MET A 139 -3.64 5.52 4.06
N ASP A 140 -3.73 5.37 5.39
CA ASP A 140 -2.58 5.48 6.29
C ASP A 140 -1.54 4.38 6.03
N ARG A 141 -1.97 3.16 5.68
CA ARG A 141 -1.06 2.07 5.30
C ARG A 141 -0.39 2.33 3.95
N VAL A 142 -1.15 2.76 2.94
CA VAL A 142 -0.62 3.12 1.62
C VAL A 142 0.44 4.22 1.77
N LYS A 143 0.15 5.25 2.57
CA LYS A 143 1.10 6.31 2.90
C LYS A 143 2.33 5.79 3.63
N GLY A 144 2.17 4.92 4.63
CA GLY A 144 3.29 4.32 5.36
C GLY A 144 4.23 3.52 4.45
N THR A 145 3.68 2.76 3.52
CA THR A 145 4.46 2.03 2.50
C THR A 145 5.18 2.99 1.55
N ALA A 146 4.50 4.05 1.08
CA ALA A 146 5.11 5.05 0.22
C ALA A 146 6.29 5.76 0.93
N ASP A 147 6.09 6.18 2.18
CA ASP A 147 7.11 6.83 3.02
C ASP A 147 8.32 5.90 3.28
N TYR A 148 8.10 4.58 3.42
CA TYR A 148 9.17 3.61 3.63
C TYR A 148 10.13 3.52 2.43
N PHE A 149 9.60 3.50 1.20
CA PHE A 149 10.41 3.32 -0.01
C PHE A 149 10.91 4.63 -0.64
N HIS A 150 10.19 5.74 -0.46
CA HIS A 150 10.52 7.04 -1.08
C HIS A 150 11.07 8.08 -0.10
N GLY A 151 11.10 7.75 1.21
CA GLY A 151 11.44 8.70 2.25
C GLY A 151 10.46 9.87 2.35
N LYS A 152 10.52 10.60 3.47
CA LYS A 152 9.79 11.88 3.59
C LYS A 152 10.63 12.94 2.88
N SER A 153 10.40 13.13 1.58
CA SER A 153 10.94 14.18 0.70
C SER A 153 12.09 14.99 1.33
N GLY A 154 13.32 14.45 1.25
CA GLY A 154 14.48 15.09 1.89
C GLY A 154 15.73 14.21 2.08
N THR A 155 15.66 12.91 1.84
CA THR A 155 16.86 12.06 1.84
C THR A 155 17.66 12.28 0.55
N ASN A 156 18.99 12.40 0.68
CA ASN A 156 19.92 12.53 -0.45
C ASN A 156 19.94 11.23 -1.27
N GLU A 157 18.91 11.05 -2.09
CA GLU A 157 18.77 9.91 -2.97
C GLU A 157 19.77 10.03 -4.12
N GLY A 158 20.66 9.05 -4.23
CA GLY A 158 21.36 8.82 -5.47
C GLY A 158 20.36 8.26 -6.47
N LEU A 159 20.07 9.02 -7.54
CA LEU A 159 19.51 8.46 -8.76
C LEU A 159 20.38 7.31 -9.27
#